data_AF-A0A1C4W523-F1
#
_entry.id   AF-A0A1C4W523-F1
#
_cell.length_a   1.000
_cell.length_b   1.000
_cell.length_c   1.000
_cell.angle_alpha   90.00
_cell.angle_beta   90.00
_cell.angle_gamma   90.00
#
_symmetry.space_group_name_H-M   'P 1'
#
loop_
_entity.id
_entity.type
_entity.pdbx_description
1 polymer ?
#
loop_
_entity_poly.entity_id
_entity_poly.type
_entity_poly.pdbx_seq_one_letter_code
_entity_poly.pdbx_strand_id
1 'polypeptide(L)'
;MSDAETVGRDGGELDGFHIGQVPHGVGAEVSDFASEWEDITVATRVWERQVEEGYRVDLRVHVLRGDRLSDLAALHDFLAEYHERDPAAWDLVDFAHPDGPGLISESEAFWLVEPGVAVDVLLDPEHPDAQALRATAEAVTRTGTA
;
A
#
# COMPACT_ATOMS: atom_id res chain seq x y z
N MET A 1 -30.50 -11.10 12.56
CA MET A 1 -29.32 -10.22 12.52
C MET A 1 -28.21 -11.07 11.94
N SER A 2 -27.94 -10.90 10.65
CA SER A 2 -26.88 -11.64 9.98
C SER A 2 -25.62 -10.78 10.06
N ASP A 3 -24.61 -11.27 10.76
CA ASP A 3 -23.23 -10.83 10.59
C ASP A 3 -22.82 -11.11 9.15
N ALA A 4 -22.96 -10.12 8.29
CA ALA A 4 -22.23 -10.12 7.03
C ALA A 4 -20.79 -9.75 7.41
N GLU A 5 -19.95 -10.77 7.63
CA GLU A 5 -18.50 -10.62 7.49
C GLU A 5 -18.29 -9.84 6.18
N THR A 6 -17.87 -8.59 6.33
CA THR A 6 -17.71 -7.68 5.20
C THR A 6 -16.40 -8.05 4.53
N VAL A 7 -16.40 -9.18 3.82
CA VAL A 7 -15.25 -9.63 3.04
C VAL A 7 -15.04 -8.59 1.95
N GLY A 8 -13.93 -7.85 2.04
CA GLY A 8 -13.51 -6.93 0.99
C GLY A 8 -13.36 -7.65 -0.35
N ARG A 9 -13.49 -6.91 -1.45
CA ARG A 9 -13.36 -7.53 -2.79
C ARG A 9 -11.89 -7.84 -3.11
N ASP A 10 -11.66 -8.84 -3.94
CA ASP A 10 -10.32 -9.16 -4.44
C ASP A 10 -9.76 -7.97 -5.26
N GLY A 11 -8.50 -7.63 -5.02
CA GLY A 11 -7.79 -6.51 -5.65
C GLY A 11 -6.91 -6.91 -6.83
N GLY A 12 -6.81 -8.21 -7.15
CA GLY A 12 -6.04 -8.75 -8.26
C GLY A 12 -4.54 -8.76 -8.04
N GLU A 13 -3.80 -9.09 -9.11
CA GLU A 13 -2.33 -9.11 -9.10
C GLU A 13 -1.75 -7.75 -9.51
N LEU A 14 -0.66 -7.36 -8.86
CA LEU A 14 0.18 -6.19 -9.17
C LEU A 14 1.65 -6.59 -8.99
N ASP A 15 2.39 -6.62 -10.10
CA ASP A 15 3.85 -6.79 -10.12
C ASP A 15 4.41 -7.94 -9.22
N GLY A 16 3.76 -9.11 -9.28
CA GLY A 16 4.16 -10.30 -8.51
C GLY A 16 3.60 -10.38 -7.10
N PHE A 17 2.66 -9.50 -6.74
CA PHE A 17 1.89 -9.55 -5.50
C PHE A 17 0.39 -9.68 -5.79
N HIS A 18 -0.31 -10.48 -4.99
CA HIS A 18 -1.75 -10.57 -4.97
C HIS A 18 -2.30 -9.65 -3.87
N ILE A 19 -3.23 -8.77 -4.22
CA ILE A 19 -3.94 -7.88 -3.30
C ILE A 19 -5.25 -8.59 -2.92
N GLY A 20 -5.23 -9.39 -1.85
CA GLY A 20 -6.34 -10.28 -1.51
C GLY A 20 -7.60 -9.57 -1.00
N GLN A 21 -7.50 -8.31 -0.58
CA GLN A 21 -8.63 -7.56 -0.06
C GLN A 21 -8.52 -6.05 -0.33
N VAL A 22 -9.56 -5.51 -0.95
CA VAL A 22 -9.86 -4.07 -1.02
C VAL A 22 -10.94 -3.76 0.01
N PRO A 23 -10.76 -2.75 0.88
CA PRO A 23 -11.74 -2.42 1.93
C PRO A 23 -13.14 -2.13 1.37
N HIS A 24 -14.15 -2.41 2.18
CA HIS A 24 -15.51 -2.03 1.83
C HIS A 24 -15.64 -0.52 1.73
N GLY A 25 -16.36 -0.06 0.71
CA GLY A 25 -16.58 1.36 0.52
C GLY A 25 -15.38 2.09 -0.03
N VAL A 26 -14.39 1.41 -0.62
CA VAL A 26 -13.42 1.95 -1.59
C VAL A 26 -14.05 2.00 -2.99
N GLY A 27 -13.65 2.98 -3.80
CA GLY A 27 -14.19 3.25 -5.12
C GLY A 27 -14.06 2.08 -6.09
N ALA A 28 -14.95 2.04 -7.07
CA ALA A 28 -15.05 0.92 -8.01
C ALA A 28 -14.01 1.01 -9.14
N GLU A 29 -13.60 2.23 -9.51
CA GLU A 29 -12.71 2.51 -10.63
C GLU A 29 -11.27 2.14 -10.26
N VAL A 30 -10.58 1.43 -11.16
CA VAL A 30 -9.26 0.87 -10.93
C VAL A 30 -8.35 1.25 -12.09
N SER A 31 -7.19 1.80 -11.76
CA SER A 31 -6.19 2.24 -12.74
C SER A 31 -4.80 1.80 -12.31
N ASP A 32 -4.02 1.28 -13.26
CA ASP A 32 -2.64 0.84 -13.05
C ASP A 32 -1.66 1.79 -13.74
N PHE A 33 -0.53 2.07 -13.08
CA PHE A 33 0.54 2.92 -13.59
C PHE A 33 1.90 2.32 -13.30
N ALA A 34 2.88 2.65 -14.14
CA ALA A 34 4.28 2.34 -13.89
C ALA A 34 5.11 3.62 -14.06
N SER A 35 6.01 3.87 -13.12
CA SER A 35 6.95 4.98 -13.16
C SER A 35 8.32 4.55 -12.64
N GLU A 36 9.30 5.44 -12.81
CA GLU A 36 10.63 5.28 -12.24
C GLU A 36 10.99 6.60 -11.55
N TRP A 37 11.49 6.52 -10.32
CA TRP A 37 11.94 7.67 -9.56
C TRP A 37 13.20 7.28 -8.78
N GLU A 38 14.29 8.02 -9.03
CA GLU A 38 15.62 7.79 -8.44
C GLU A 38 16.09 6.33 -8.40
N ASP A 39 16.07 5.68 -9.57
CA ASP A 39 16.44 4.27 -9.80
C ASP A 39 15.53 3.23 -9.12
N ILE A 40 14.35 3.64 -8.63
CA ILE A 40 13.29 2.75 -8.14
C ILE A 40 12.16 2.67 -9.17
N THR A 41 11.86 1.46 -9.65
CA THR A 41 10.62 1.20 -10.40
C THR A 41 9.45 1.14 -9.43
N VAL A 42 8.36 1.84 -9.77
CA VAL A 42 7.14 1.90 -8.97
C VAL A 42 5.98 1.39 -9.83
N ALA A 43 5.49 0.19 -9.51
CA ALA A 43 4.23 -0.30 -10.04
C ALA A 43 3.10 0.13 -9.10
N THR A 44 2.09 0.82 -9.62
CA THR A 44 1.02 1.41 -8.82
C THR A 44 -0.34 0.89 -9.27
N ARG A 45 -1.20 0.53 -8.32
CA ARG A 45 -2.65 0.40 -8.53
C ARG A 45 -3.38 1.40 -7.66
N VAL A 46 -4.34 2.08 -8.26
CA VAL A 46 -5.22 3.05 -7.60
C VAL A 46 -6.67 2.55 -7.68
N TRP A 47 -7.38 2.71 -6.57
CA TRP A 47 -8.84 2.66 -6.54
C TRP A 47 -9.40 4.06 -6.27
N GLU A 48 -10.30 4.49 -7.15
CA GLU A 48 -10.85 5.83 -7.11
C GLU A 48 -12.37 5.85 -7.31
N ARG A 49 -12.97 6.99 -6.95
CA ARG A 49 -14.37 7.29 -7.22
C ARG A 49 -14.52 8.69 -7.76
N GLN A 50 -15.57 8.89 -8.54
CA GLN A 50 -16.03 10.21 -8.87
C GLN A 50 -16.67 10.90 -7.65
N VAL A 51 -16.26 12.13 -7.38
CA VAL A 51 -16.84 13.06 -6.40
C VAL A 51 -17.24 14.35 -7.12
N GLU A 52 -17.96 15.26 -6.43
CA GLU A 52 -18.41 16.53 -7.03
C GLU A 52 -17.24 17.36 -7.61
N GLU A 53 -16.08 17.29 -6.97
CA GLU A 53 -14.88 18.06 -7.31
C GLU A 53 -13.93 17.36 -8.30
N GLY A 54 -14.26 16.14 -8.77
CA GLY A 54 -13.42 15.36 -9.67
C GLY A 54 -13.31 13.89 -9.26
N TYR A 55 -12.08 13.41 -9.10
CA TYR A 55 -11.80 12.05 -8.64
C TYR A 55 -11.07 12.08 -7.29
N ARG A 56 -11.43 11.15 -6.43
CA ARG A 56 -10.74 10.92 -5.15
C ARG A 56 -10.17 9.52 -5.14
N VAL A 57 -8.90 9.41 -4.79
CA VAL A 57 -8.21 8.14 -4.55
C VAL A 57 -8.54 7.65 -3.15
N ASP A 58 -9.19 6.50 -3.05
CA ASP A 58 -9.56 5.92 -1.75
C ASP A 58 -8.52 4.91 -1.25
N LEU A 59 -7.84 4.22 -2.18
CA LEU A 59 -6.77 3.25 -1.88
C LEU A 59 -5.72 3.32 -2.98
N ARG A 60 -4.45 3.20 -2.59
CA ARG A 60 -3.31 3.07 -3.47
C ARG A 60 -2.40 1.95 -2.96
N VAL A 61 -1.87 1.15 -3.88
CA VAL A 61 -0.84 0.16 -3.59
C VAL A 61 0.34 0.38 -4.54
N HIS A 62 1.54 0.42 -3.97
CA HIS A 62 2.80 0.47 -4.67
C HIS A 62 3.58 -0.83 -4.46
N VAL A 63 4.14 -1.37 -5.54
CA VAL A 63 5.24 -2.33 -5.49
C VAL A 63 6.50 -1.60 -5.96
N LEU A 64 7.49 -1.56 -5.08
CA LEU A 64 8.73 -0.80 -5.26
C LEU A 64 9.88 -1.76 -5.52
N ARG A 65 10.69 -1.49 -6.54
CA ARG A 65 11.87 -2.30 -6.87
C ARG A 65 13.09 -1.45 -7.17
N GLY A 66 14.20 -1.77 -6.52
CA GLY A 66 15.52 -1.21 -6.84
C GLY A 66 16.51 -1.26 -5.68
N ASP A 67 17.80 -1.32 -6.01
CA ASP A 67 18.89 -1.67 -5.09
C ASP A 67 19.03 -0.72 -3.88
N ARG A 68 18.47 0.49 -3.95
CA ARG A 68 18.47 1.46 -2.83
C ARG A 68 17.58 1.01 -1.66
N LEU A 69 16.57 0.16 -1.91
CA LEU A 69 15.67 -0.38 -0.88
C LEU A 69 16.35 -1.51 -0.09
N SER A 70 17.48 -1.21 0.53
CA SER A 70 18.37 -2.21 1.12
C SER A 70 17.94 -2.69 2.51
N ASP A 71 17.25 -1.83 3.26
CA ASP A 71 16.69 -2.11 4.58
C ASP A 71 15.44 -1.24 4.82
N LEU A 72 14.76 -1.46 5.96
CA LEU A 72 13.53 -0.73 6.31
C LEU A 72 13.76 0.77 6.50
N ALA A 73 14.95 1.19 6.96
CA ALA A 73 15.26 2.60 7.12
C ALA A 73 15.41 3.28 5.75
N ALA A 74 16.10 2.63 4.81
CA ALA A 74 16.22 3.11 3.44
C ALA A 74 14.85 3.19 2.72
N LEU A 75 13.94 2.25 2.99
CA LEU A 75 12.56 2.31 2.50
C LEU A 75 11.79 3.51 3.10
N HIS A 76 11.90 3.72 4.40
CA HIS A 76 11.24 4.85 5.07
C HIS A 76 11.75 6.21 4.54
N ASP A 77 13.07 6.36 4.40
CA ASP A 77 13.67 7.58 3.86
C ASP A 77 13.22 7.82 2.40
N PHE A 78 13.21 6.77 1.59
CA PHE A 78 12.69 6.84 0.22
C PHE A 78 11.22 7.28 0.17
N LEU A 79 10.35 6.69 0.98
CA LEU A 79 8.93 7.02 1.00
C LEU A 79 8.67 8.43 1.52
N ALA A 80 9.46 8.89 2.50
CA ALA A 80 9.38 10.26 2.98
C ALA A 80 9.71 11.26 1.86
N GLU A 81 10.76 11.01 1.08
CA GLU A 81 11.09 11.85 -0.08
C GLU A 81 10.03 11.75 -1.19
N TYR A 82 9.61 10.53 -1.53
CA TYR A 82 8.63 10.27 -2.60
C TYR A 82 7.24 10.87 -2.30
N HIS A 83 6.83 10.89 -1.03
CA HIS A 83 5.58 11.50 -0.57
C HIS A 83 5.72 12.97 -0.17
N GLU A 84 6.91 13.57 -0.32
CA GLU A 84 7.23 14.93 0.12
C GLU A 84 6.89 15.18 1.61
N ARG A 85 7.14 14.20 2.47
CA ARG A 85 6.87 14.25 3.92
C ARG A 85 8.15 14.37 4.74
N ASP A 86 8.02 14.99 5.91
CA ASP A 86 9.09 14.99 6.91
C ASP A 86 9.13 13.62 7.63
N PRO A 87 10.21 12.83 7.49
CA PRO A 87 10.32 11.53 8.14
C PRO A 87 10.31 11.62 9.67
N ALA A 88 10.70 12.76 10.25
CA ALA A 88 10.71 12.95 11.70
C ALA A 88 9.32 13.25 12.29
N ALA A 89 8.38 13.66 11.46
CA ALA A 89 7.00 13.98 11.85
C ALA A 89 6.01 12.85 11.51
N TRP A 90 6.51 11.72 10.99
CA TRP A 90 5.69 10.60 10.55
C TRP A 90 5.43 9.63 11.71
N ASP A 91 4.23 9.71 12.29
CA ASP A 91 3.79 8.88 13.41
C ASP A 91 3.58 7.42 12.96
N LEU A 92 4.65 6.64 12.99
CA LEU A 92 4.70 5.24 12.59
C LEU A 92 4.96 4.32 13.79
N VAL A 93 4.36 3.13 13.74
CA VAL A 93 4.63 2.04 14.68
C VAL A 93 5.05 0.77 13.95
N ASP A 94 5.72 -0.14 14.64
CA ASP A 94 6.17 -1.41 14.08
C ASP A 94 5.01 -2.22 13.50
N PHE A 95 5.21 -2.71 12.28
CA PHE A 95 4.30 -3.61 11.58
C PHE A 95 5.05 -4.89 11.20
N ALA A 96 4.74 -5.98 11.89
CA ALA A 96 5.26 -7.30 11.55
C ALA A 96 4.40 -7.95 10.45
N HIS A 97 4.66 -7.59 9.19
CA HIS A 97 4.03 -8.27 8.06
C HIS A 97 4.63 -9.69 7.91
N PRO A 98 3.85 -10.71 7.51
CA PRO A 98 4.39 -12.06 7.28
C PRO A 98 5.59 -12.12 6.32
N ASP A 99 5.64 -11.23 5.34
CA ASP A 99 6.72 -11.17 4.35
C ASP A 99 7.96 -10.38 4.81
N GLY A 100 7.91 -9.62 5.91
CA GLY A 100 9.05 -8.85 6.38
C GLY A 100 8.74 -7.71 7.35
N PRO A 101 9.78 -7.02 7.84
CA PRO A 101 9.61 -5.90 8.75
C PRO A 101 9.01 -4.69 8.03
N GLY A 102 8.10 -3.99 8.71
CA GLY A 102 7.43 -2.81 8.18
C GLY A 102 7.04 -1.81 9.25
N LEU A 103 6.40 -0.74 8.80
CA LEU A 103 5.85 0.32 9.62
C LEU A 103 4.40 0.60 9.18
N ILE A 104 3.57 1.04 10.13
CA ILE A 104 2.16 1.36 9.89
C ILE A 104 1.71 2.59 10.67
N SER A 105 0.80 3.35 10.08
CA SER A 105 0.08 4.48 10.66
C SER A 105 -1.44 4.27 10.52
N GLU A 106 -2.25 5.33 10.68
CA GLU A 106 -3.71 5.24 10.49
C GLU A 106 -4.14 5.12 9.01
N SER A 107 -3.30 5.58 8.07
CA SER A 107 -3.63 5.64 6.64
C SER A 107 -2.55 5.06 5.72
N GLU A 108 -1.41 4.62 6.24
CA GLU A 108 -0.33 4.06 5.42
C GLU A 108 0.39 2.91 6.12
N ALA A 109 0.68 1.85 5.37
CA ALA A 109 1.44 0.69 5.80
C ALA A 109 2.44 0.30 4.71
N PHE A 110 3.70 0.12 5.09
CA PHE A 110 4.74 -0.31 4.16
C PHE A 110 5.70 -1.30 4.82
N TRP A 111 6.28 -2.20 4.03
CA TRP A 111 7.21 -3.20 4.52
C TRP A 111 8.26 -3.55 3.48
N LEU A 112 9.43 -3.93 3.96
CA LEU A 112 10.50 -4.48 3.14
C LEU A 112 10.30 -5.99 3.04
N VAL A 113 10.08 -6.46 1.82
CA VAL A 113 9.85 -7.89 1.54
C VAL A 113 11.19 -8.63 1.47
N GLU A 114 12.14 -8.05 0.75
CA GLU A 114 13.56 -8.44 0.74
C GLU A 114 14.38 -7.22 0.25
N PRO A 115 15.71 -7.20 0.41
CA PRO A 115 16.53 -6.13 -0.15
C PRO A 115 16.23 -5.93 -1.65
N GLY A 116 15.83 -4.71 -2.01
CA GLY A 116 15.46 -4.33 -3.35
C GLY A 116 13.97 -4.48 -3.69
N VAL A 117 13.11 -4.97 -2.79
CA VAL A 117 11.67 -5.13 -3.01
C VAL A 117 10.86 -4.71 -1.79
N ALA A 118 9.95 -3.76 -1.96
CA ALA A 118 9.04 -3.29 -0.92
C ALA A 118 7.61 -3.13 -1.44
N VAL A 119 6.67 -3.07 -0.49
CA VAL A 119 5.27 -2.75 -0.76
C VAL A 119 4.86 -1.59 0.13
N ASP A 120 4.03 -0.70 -0.41
CA ASP A 120 3.44 0.42 0.30
C ASP A 120 1.94 0.52 -0.04
N VAL A 121 1.11 0.67 0.99
CA VAL A 121 -0.35 0.67 0.93
C VAL A 121 -0.87 1.92 1.61
N LEU A 122 -1.58 2.77 0.86
CA LEU A 122 -2.15 4.02 1.34
C LEU A 122 -3.67 4.03 1.23
N LEU A 123 -4.36 4.36 2.31
CA LEU A 123 -5.76 4.79 2.29
C LEU A 123 -5.86 6.30 2.19
N ASP A 124 -7.04 6.79 1.79
CA ASP A 124 -7.38 8.22 1.86
C ASP A 124 -7.13 8.76 3.28
N PRO A 125 -6.16 9.69 3.48
CA PRO A 125 -5.84 10.22 4.79
C PRO A 125 -6.95 11.13 5.36
N GLU A 126 -7.90 11.60 4.54
CA GLU A 126 -9.08 12.33 5.03
C GLU A 126 -10.13 11.39 5.65
N HIS A 127 -10.04 10.10 5.35
CA HIS A 127 -10.96 9.06 5.83
C HIS A 127 -10.19 7.82 6.33
N PRO A 128 -9.32 7.98 7.35
CA PRO A 128 -8.47 6.89 7.81
C PRO A 128 -9.29 5.76 8.44
N ASP A 129 -8.84 4.53 8.18
CA ASP A 129 -9.37 3.32 8.81
C ASP A 129 -8.22 2.35 9.06
N ALA A 130 -7.64 2.45 10.25
CA ALA A 130 -6.47 1.66 10.64
C ALA A 130 -6.73 0.14 10.61
N GLN A 131 -7.99 -0.28 10.87
CA GLN A 131 -8.34 -1.70 10.82
C GLN A 131 -8.41 -2.19 9.37
N ALA A 132 -9.05 -1.42 8.49
CA ALA A 132 -9.11 -1.74 7.07
C ALA A 132 -7.72 -1.73 6.42
N LEU A 133 -6.88 -0.75 6.75
CA LEU A 133 -5.50 -0.64 6.28
C LEU A 133 -4.71 -1.90 6.66
N ARG A 134 -4.72 -2.27 7.94
CA ARG A 134 -4.01 -3.46 8.42
C ARG A 134 -4.51 -4.71 7.72
N ALA A 135 -5.82 -4.90 7.61
CA ALA A 135 -6.41 -6.06 6.95
C ALA A 135 -6.03 -6.14 5.45
N THR A 136 -5.99 -5.00 4.75
CA THR A 136 -5.57 -4.95 3.35
C THR A 136 -4.07 -5.20 3.21
N ALA A 137 -3.23 -4.57 4.04
CA ALA A 137 -1.79 -4.79 4.03
C ALA A 137 -1.44 -6.27 4.29
N GLU A 138 -2.02 -6.89 5.32
CA GLU A 138 -1.83 -8.32 5.64
C GLU A 138 -2.35 -9.26 4.55
N ALA A 139 -3.26 -8.79 3.68
CA ALA A 139 -3.77 -9.53 2.53
C ALA A 139 -2.95 -9.33 1.25
N VAL A 140 -1.93 -8.45 1.25
CA VAL A 140 -0.99 -8.33 0.14
C VAL A 140 0.10 -9.38 0.30
N THR A 141 0.12 -10.37 -0.58
CA THR A 141 1.05 -11.51 -0.48
C THR A 141 1.76 -11.72 -1.81
N ARG A 142 2.99 -12.26 -1.78
CA ARG A 142 3.67 -12.68 -3.01
C ARG A 142 2.81 -13.67 -3.77
N THR A 143 2.62 -13.43 -5.07
CA THR A 143 2.05 -14.43 -5.96
C THR A 143 3.06 -15.57 -6.08
N GLY A 144 2.70 -16.77 -5.61
CA GLY A 144 3.61 -17.91 -5.66
C GLY A 144 4.05 -18.20 -7.10
N THR A 145 5.36 -18.34 -7.32
CA THR A 145 5.84 -19.14 -8.45
C THR A 145 5.37 -20.57 -8.20
N ALA A 146 4.36 -21.00 -8.95
CA ALA A 146 4.02 -22.41 -9.10
C ALA A 146 5.21 -23.21 -9.64
#